data_AF-A0A2G9TVT6-F1
#
_entry.id   AF-A0A2G9TVT6-F1
#
_cell.length_a   1.000
_cell.length_b   1.000
_cell.length_c   1.000
_cell.angle_alpha   90.00
_cell.angle_beta   90.00
_cell.angle_gamma   90.00
#
_symmetry.space_group_name_H-M   'P 1'
#
loop_
_entity.id
_entity.type
_entity.pdbx_description
1 polymer ?
#
loop_
_entity_poly.entity_id
_entity_poly.type
_entity_poly.pdbx_seq_one_letter_code
_entity_poly.pdbx_strand_id
1 'polypeptide(L)'
;MMRDMMHDFDRFERSMFPHWRDADHSILHVGRDTHQPINDDKRFAVSLNVSHFRPEELNVHVEGRELTIEGKQEQKGHEQLCAESSTCRLMLNSVPFIIGMKSFVPVPEGSDFPIQNLPYGVFSTKDNETLNAFMGLPRAAWVEARAIIQKLLRDDVPTLKENPELRAKAIVSQKDATMHLPATIGDYTDFYSSIYHATNVGIMFRGKENALMPNWKWLPVGYHGRASSIIPSGTPVRRPRGQVKPEGAAEPTYGPSRLLDFELEMAFFVGGQATELGQPIPIEDAEEHIFGVVLMNDWSARDIQAWEYVPLGPFLGKSFGTTISPWIVTIEALRPYIVENPKQ
;
A
#
# COMPACT_ATOMS: atom_id res chain seq x y z
N MET A 1 -29.63 -52.16 -6.49
CA MET A 1 -28.55 -53.14 -6.22
C MET A 1 -27.19 -52.49 -5.93
N MET A 2 -26.67 -51.52 -6.70
CA MET A 2 -25.46 -50.76 -6.30
C MET A 2 -25.70 -49.63 -5.28
N ARG A 3 -26.91 -49.06 -5.19
CA ARG A 3 -27.24 -48.00 -4.21
C ARG A 3 -27.39 -48.51 -2.78
N ASP A 4 -27.90 -49.71 -2.58
CA ASP A 4 -28.10 -50.27 -1.23
C ASP A 4 -26.78 -50.78 -0.62
N MET A 5 -25.80 -51.16 -1.45
CA MET A 5 -24.48 -51.62 -1.00
C MET A 5 -23.55 -50.48 -0.55
N MET A 6 -23.77 -49.25 -1.07
CA MET A 6 -23.03 -48.06 -0.63
C MET A 6 -23.57 -47.48 0.69
N HIS A 7 -24.87 -47.62 0.94
CA HIS A 7 -25.47 -47.14 2.20
C HIS A 7 -25.03 -47.93 3.43
N ASP A 8 -24.75 -49.23 3.28
CA ASP A 8 -24.24 -50.07 4.37
C ASP A 8 -22.74 -49.86 4.63
N PHE A 9 -21.96 -49.49 3.61
CA PHE A 9 -20.53 -49.17 3.78
C PHE A 9 -20.33 -47.84 4.55
N ASP A 10 -21.14 -46.81 4.24
CA ASP A 10 -21.13 -45.52 4.94
C ASP A 10 -21.52 -45.65 6.42
N ARG A 11 -22.36 -46.62 6.76
CA ARG A 11 -22.78 -46.86 8.15
C ARG A 11 -21.71 -47.62 8.95
N PHE A 12 -20.92 -48.45 8.27
CA PHE A 12 -19.83 -49.23 8.88
C PHE A 12 -18.59 -48.36 9.17
N GLU A 13 -18.23 -47.43 8.27
CA GLU A 13 -17.12 -46.48 8.51
C GLU A 13 -17.42 -45.49 9.64
N ARG A 14 -18.65 -44.95 9.70
CA ARG A 14 -19.09 -44.03 10.77
C ARG A 14 -19.16 -44.68 12.16
N SER A 15 -19.21 -46.01 12.24
CA SER A 15 -19.26 -46.76 13.50
C SER A 15 -17.88 -47.03 14.09
N MET A 16 -16.81 -47.01 13.28
CA MET A 16 -15.45 -47.33 13.74
C MET A 16 -14.52 -46.13 13.87
N PHE A 17 -14.83 -45.01 13.20
CA PHE A 17 -14.04 -43.79 13.27
C PHE A 17 -14.95 -42.60 13.61
N PRO A 18 -14.94 -42.10 14.86
CA PRO A 18 -15.64 -40.87 15.19
C PRO A 18 -15.11 -39.74 14.32
N HIS A 19 -16.01 -38.98 13.71
CA HIS A 19 -15.79 -37.78 12.88
C HIS A 19 -14.97 -36.65 13.54
N TRP A 20 -14.50 -36.84 14.78
CA TRP A 20 -13.67 -35.90 15.53
C TRP A 20 -12.17 -36.27 15.49
N ARG A 21 -11.79 -37.41 14.91
CA ARG A 21 -10.39 -37.89 14.97
C ARG A 21 -9.42 -37.06 14.14
N ASP A 22 -9.93 -36.33 13.15
CA ASP A 22 -9.18 -35.40 12.30
C ASP A 22 -9.64 -33.93 12.48
N ALA A 23 -10.36 -33.62 13.56
CA ALA A 23 -10.67 -32.24 13.90
C ALA A 23 -9.40 -31.59 14.44
N ASP A 24 -8.81 -30.71 13.63
CA ASP A 24 -7.65 -29.91 13.97
C ASP A 24 -7.91 -29.14 15.28
N HIS A 25 -7.17 -29.49 16.33
CA HIS A 25 -7.33 -28.94 17.69
C HIS A 25 -6.65 -27.56 17.86
N SER A 26 -6.29 -26.88 16.77
CA SER A 26 -5.87 -25.47 16.80
C SER A 26 -7.03 -24.52 16.47
N ILE A 27 -7.80 -24.18 17.50
CA ILE A 27 -8.28 -22.83 17.84
C ILE A 27 -8.79 -21.97 16.66
N LEU A 28 -10.10 -22.11 16.41
CA LEU A 28 -11.12 -21.06 16.30
C LEU A 28 -10.75 -19.71 15.65
N HIS A 29 -11.12 -19.59 14.37
CA HIS A 29 -11.35 -18.35 13.65
C HIS A 29 -12.49 -17.52 14.29
N VAL A 30 -12.18 -16.58 15.18
CA VAL A 30 -13.13 -15.53 15.65
C VAL A 30 -12.61 -14.11 15.32
N GLY A 31 -11.73 -14.00 14.32
CA GLY A 31 -11.13 -12.73 13.90
C GLY A 31 -11.85 -12.01 12.74
N ARG A 32 -12.84 -12.64 12.07
CA ARG A 32 -13.42 -12.09 10.82
C ARG A 32 -14.76 -11.37 10.97
N ASP A 33 -15.47 -11.51 12.08
CA ASP A 33 -16.73 -10.79 12.34
C ASP A 33 -16.52 -9.60 13.30
N THR A 34 -15.49 -8.80 13.05
CA THR A 34 -15.39 -7.49 13.70
C THR A 34 -16.07 -6.45 12.83
N HIS A 35 -17.06 -5.75 13.37
CA HIS A 35 -17.47 -4.47 12.77
C HIS A 35 -16.26 -3.53 12.77
N GLN A 36 -16.13 -2.68 11.73
CA GLN A 36 -15.02 -1.74 11.60
C GLN A 36 -14.71 -1.07 12.95
N PRO A 37 -13.46 -1.13 13.43
CA PRO A 37 -13.10 -0.50 14.68
C PRO A 37 -13.36 1.00 14.59
N ILE A 38 -14.04 1.56 15.59
CA ILE A 38 -14.19 3.00 15.70
C ILE A 38 -12.86 3.52 16.22
N ASN A 39 -12.23 4.39 15.43
CA ASN A 39 -11.01 5.09 15.80
C ASN A 39 -11.18 6.56 15.45
N ASP A 40 -11.75 7.32 16.38
CA ASP A 40 -11.91 8.78 16.27
C ASP A 40 -11.13 9.49 17.38
N ASP A 41 -11.06 10.83 17.32
CA ASP A 41 -10.33 11.67 18.27
C ASP A 41 -10.79 11.52 19.74
N LYS A 42 -11.90 10.82 19.99
CA LYS A 42 -12.53 10.67 21.31
C LYS A 42 -12.55 9.23 21.81
N ARG A 43 -12.52 8.22 20.93
CA ARG A 43 -12.64 6.81 21.33
C ARG A 43 -12.00 5.84 20.34
N PHE A 44 -11.45 4.79 20.93
CA PHE A 44 -11.17 3.52 20.27
C PHE A 44 -12.22 2.49 20.72
N ALA A 45 -12.93 1.85 19.79
CA ALA A 45 -13.88 0.79 20.10
C ALA A 45 -13.81 -0.34 19.06
N VAL A 46 -13.85 -1.59 19.54
CA VAL A 46 -13.88 -2.80 18.72
C VAL A 46 -15.13 -3.60 19.11
N SER A 47 -15.89 -4.07 18.13
CA SER A 47 -17.04 -4.94 18.36
C SER A 47 -16.68 -6.36 17.96
N LEU A 48 -16.88 -7.31 18.88
CA LEU A 48 -16.59 -8.73 18.69
C LEU A 48 -17.86 -9.54 18.93
N ASN A 49 -18.16 -10.48 18.05
CA ASN A 49 -19.27 -11.40 18.26
C ASN A 49 -18.90 -12.46 19.29
N VAL A 50 -19.37 -12.26 20.53
CA VAL A 50 -19.21 -13.19 21.66
C VAL A 50 -20.53 -13.85 22.07
N SER A 51 -21.51 -13.91 21.15
CA SER A 51 -22.88 -14.38 21.43
C SER A 51 -22.99 -15.82 21.96
N HIS A 52 -21.93 -16.61 21.87
CA HIS A 52 -21.84 -17.96 22.39
C HIS A 52 -21.46 -18.04 23.89
N PHE A 53 -21.09 -16.92 24.51
CA PHE A 53 -20.69 -16.84 25.92
C PHE A 53 -21.65 -15.95 26.72
N ARG A 54 -21.88 -16.29 27.99
CA ARG A 54 -22.54 -15.36 28.92
C ARG A 54 -21.58 -14.24 29.33
N PRO A 55 -22.06 -13.03 29.66
CA PRO A 55 -21.19 -11.93 30.10
C PRO A 55 -20.26 -12.30 31.26
N GLU A 56 -20.70 -13.16 32.18
CA GLU A 56 -19.95 -13.58 33.35
C GLU A 56 -18.89 -14.65 33.05
N GLU A 57 -18.93 -15.26 31.86
CA GLU A 57 -18.00 -16.29 31.38
C GLU A 57 -16.80 -15.70 30.62
N LEU A 58 -16.78 -14.38 30.44
CA LEU A 58 -15.78 -13.63 29.69
C LEU A 58 -14.84 -12.86 30.62
N ASN A 59 -13.54 -13.02 30.42
CA ASN A 59 -12.51 -12.15 30.98
C ASN A 59 -11.85 -11.35 29.86
N VAL A 60 -11.77 -10.03 30.04
CA VAL A 60 -11.11 -9.13 29.09
C VAL A 60 -9.87 -8.56 29.76
N HIS A 61 -8.72 -8.81 29.16
CA HIS A 61 -7.43 -8.30 29.61
C HIS A 61 -6.80 -7.43 28.51
N VAL A 62 -6.21 -6.31 28.93
CA VAL A 62 -5.44 -5.45 28.03
C VAL A 62 -4.03 -5.36 28.59
N GLU A 63 -3.06 -5.88 27.84
CA GLU A 63 -1.64 -5.80 28.19
C GLU A 63 -0.85 -5.24 27.01
N GLY A 64 -0.36 -4.00 27.16
CA GLY A 64 0.34 -3.29 26.08
C GLY A 64 -0.52 -3.07 24.83
N ARG A 65 -0.22 -3.80 23.74
CA ARG A 65 -0.94 -3.77 22.45
C ARG A 65 -1.79 -5.03 22.20
N GLU A 66 -1.95 -5.88 23.21
CA GLU A 66 -2.72 -7.12 23.10
C GLU A 66 -4.02 -6.97 23.90
N LEU A 67 -5.14 -7.08 23.20
CA LEU A 67 -6.46 -7.27 23.81
C LEU A 67 -6.74 -8.78 23.83
N THR A 68 -6.76 -9.37 25.01
CA THR A 68 -7.08 -10.79 25.20
C THR A 68 -8.50 -10.92 25.75
N ILE A 69 -9.36 -11.67 25.05
CA ILE A 69 -10.69 -12.05 25.51
C ILE A 69 -10.68 -13.57 25.75
N GLU A 70 -10.88 -13.97 27.00
CA GLU A 70 -10.98 -15.37 27.40
C GLU A 70 -12.42 -15.72 27.73
N GLY A 71 -12.96 -16.75 27.08
CA GLY A 71 -14.24 -17.37 27.42
C GLY A 71 -14.00 -18.74 28.03
N LYS A 72 -14.54 -19.00 29.23
CA LYS A 72 -14.51 -20.33 29.85
C LYS A 72 -15.93 -20.85 30.05
N GLN A 73 -16.24 -22.00 29.46
CA GLN A 73 -17.55 -22.65 29.65
C GLN A 73 -17.35 -24.08 30.14
N GLU A 74 -17.95 -24.41 31.28
CA GLU A 74 -18.05 -25.79 31.76
C GLU A 74 -19.41 -26.35 31.37
N GLN A 75 -19.43 -27.33 30.46
CA GLN A 75 -20.64 -28.10 30.17
C GLN A 75 -20.63 -29.40 30.98
N LYS A 76 -21.65 -29.60 31.81
CA LYS A 76 -21.90 -30.89 32.45
C LYS A 76 -22.62 -31.81 31.46
N GLY A 77 -21.85 -32.64 30.75
CA GLY A 77 -22.36 -33.80 30.02
C GLY A 77 -22.71 -34.93 31.00
N HIS A 78 -23.65 -35.79 30.60
CA HIS A 78 -24.31 -36.77 31.49
C HIS A 78 -23.42 -37.86 32.11
N GLU A 79 -22.10 -37.87 31.88
CA GLU A 79 -21.17 -38.75 32.61
C GLU A 79 -19.69 -38.25 32.65
N GLN A 80 -19.37 -37.04 32.18
CA GLN A 80 -18.03 -36.44 32.27
C GLN A 80 -18.09 -34.91 32.23
N LEU A 81 -17.27 -34.25 33.07
CA LEU A 81 -17.03 -32.81 33.03
C LEU A 81 -16.06 -32.50 31.87
N CYS A 82 -16.55 -31.85 30.83
CA CYS A 82 -15.71 -31.25 29.79
C CYS A 82 -15.65 -29.75 30.02
N ALA A 83 -14.44 -29.23 30.26
CA ALA A 83 -14.18 -27.79 30.32
C ALA A 83 -13.65 -27.35 28.96
N GLU A 84 -14.42 -26.54 28.23
CA GLU A 84 -13.98 -25.91 27.00
C GLU A 84 -13.51 -24.49 27.33
N SER A 85 -12.23 -24.21 27.08
CA SER A 85 -11.64 -22.88 27.20
C SER A 85 -11.34 -22.35 25.81
N SER A 86 -11.89 -21.19 25.47
CA SER A 86 -11.59 -20.49 24.22
C SER A 86 -10.90 -19.17 24.51
N THR A 87 -9.75 -18.95 23.90
CA THR A 87 -8.98 -17.70 24.05
C THR A 87 -8.91 -17.03 22.69
N CYS A 88 -9.49 -15.84 22.57
CA CYS A 88 -9.32 -14.98 21.41
C CYS A 88 -8.34 -13.86 21.76
N ARG A 89 -7.20 -13.82 21.06
CA ARG A 89 -6.21 -12.74 21.17
C ARG A 89 -6.36 -11.83 19.97
N LEU A 90 -6.66 -10.56 20.23
CA LEU A 90 -6.55 -9.51 19.23
C LEU A 90 -5.29 -8.72 19.50
N MET A 91 -4.36 -8.83 18.57
CA MET A 91 -3.30 -7.84 18.45
C MET A 91 -3.94 -6.54 17.96
N LEU A 92 -3.83 -5.46 18.73
CA LEU A 92 -4.21 -4.10 18.32
C LEU A 92 -3.22 -3.53 17.28
N ASN A 93 -2.83 -4.37 16.32
CA ASN A 93 -1.84 -4.06 15.28
C ASN A 93 -2.43 -3.27 14.10
N SER A 94 -3.72 -2.92 14.16
CA SER A 94 -4.42 -2.23 13.07
C SER A 94 -4.86 -0.81 13.41
N VAL A 95 -4.62 -0.33 14.64
CA VAL A 95 -4.96 1.06 15.00
C VAL A 95 -3.78 1.73 15.68
N PRO A 96 -2.99 2.56 14.96
CA PRO A 96 -2.06 3.43 15.64
C PRO A 96 -2.87 4.34 16.56
N PHE A 97 -2.55 4.31 17.85
CA PHE A 97 -2.95 5.34 18.80
C PHE A 97 -2.27 6.65 18.35
N ILE A 98 -2.85 7.32 17.34
CA ILE A 98 -2.33 8.56 16.73
C ILE A 98 -2.50 9.74 17.69
N ILE A 99 -3.41 9.62 18.65
CA ILE A 99 -3.84 10.70 19.53
C ILE A 99 -2.72 11.03 20.52
N GLY A 100 -2.21 12.26 20.43
CA GLY A 100 -1.32 12.86 21.42
C GLY A 100 0.18 12.57 21.26
N MET A 101 0.60 11.83 20.22
CA MET A 101 2.03 11.66 19.94
C MET A 101 2.65 13.01 19.54
N LYS A 102 3.54 13.53 20.38
CA LYS A 102 4.30 14.76 20.13
C LYS A 102 5.77 14.43 19.91
N SER A 103 6.39 15.12 18.95
CA SER A 103 7.83 15.05 18.77
C SER A 103 8.53 16.12 19.60
N PHE A 104 9.76 15.84 20.06
CA PHE A 104 10.63 16.90 20.59
C PHE A 104 11.14 17.83 19.48
N VAL A 105 11.11 17.38 18.22
CA VAL A 105 11.38 18.23 17.06
C VAL A 105 10.13 19.07 16.83
N PRO A 106 10.22 20.42 16.82
CA PRO A 106 9.07 21.27 16.59
C PRO A 106 8.46 21.00 15.21
N VAL A 107 7.16 20.69 15.17
CA VAL A 107 6.39 20.50 13.93
C VAL A 107 5.34 21.61 13.86
N PRO A 108 5.46 22.54 12.89
CA PRO A 108 4.42 23.54 12.65
C PRO A 108 3.08 22.90 12.27
N GLU A 109 1.99 23.55 12.64
CA GLU A 109 0.66 23.16 12.16
C GLU A 109 0.63 23.21 10.62
N GLY A 110 0.04 22.18 10.00
CA GLY A 110 -0.01 22.04 8.53
C GLY A 110 1.30 21.59 7.88
N SER A 111 2.34 21.26 8.65
CA SER A 111 3.56 20.63 8.10
C SER A 111 3.23 19.28 7.45
N ASP A 112 3.82 19.01 6.28
CA ASP A 112 3.76 17.70 5.61
C ASP A 112 4.51 16.60 6.37
N PHE A 113 5.37 16.97 7.34
CA PHE A 113 6.26 16.05 8.05
C PHE A 113 5.94 15.94 9.55
N PRO A 114 4.70 15.61 9.96
CA PRO A 114 4.42 15.31 11.35
C PRO A 114 4.99 13.92 11.74
N ILE A 115 5.04 13.62 13.03
CA ILE A 115 5.53 12.31 13.54
C ILE A 115 4.68 11.12 13.06
N GLN A 116 3.47 11.41 12.58
CA GLN A 116 2.56 10.47 11.94
C GLN A 116 2.96 10.14 10.49
N ASN A 117 3.69 11.00 9.78
CA ASN A 117 4.09 10.73 8.39
C ASN A 117 5.39 9.91 8.33
N LEU A 118 6.53 10.52 8.68
CA LEU A 118 7.86 9.89 8.62
C LEU A 118 8.18 9.21 7.28
N PRO A 119 8.21 9.97 6.16
CA PRO A 119 8.55 9.42 4.85
C PRO A 119 10.04 9.11 4.75
N TYR A 120 10.40 8.23 3.80
CA TYR A 120 11.78 7.89 3.50
C TYR A 120 12.26 8.63 2.25
N GLY A 121 13.51 9.09 2.25
CA GLY A 121 14.10 9.77 1.11
C GLY A 121 15.62 9.63 1.13
N VAL A 122 16.24 9.88 -0.02
CA VAL A 122 17.70 9.92 -0.16
C VAL A 122 18.12 11.38 -0.19
N PHE A 123 18.96 11.76 0.76
CA PHE A 123 19.64 13.04 0.76
C PHE A 123 21.13 12.77 0.99
N SER A 124 21.99 13.51 0.30
CA SER A 124 23.43 13.27 0.43
C SER A 124 24.08 14.26 1.39
N THR A 125 24.97 13.70 2.21
CA THR A 125 26.32 14.23 2.47
C THR A 125 27.34 13.11 2.14
N LYS A 126 28.13 13.28 1.07
CA LYS A 126 29.19 12.40 0.51
C LYS A 126 28.97 10.87 0.29
N ASP A 127 28.23 10.09 1.09
CA ASP A 127 28.38 8.60 1.09
C ASP A 127 27.08 7.74 1.22
N ASN A 128 25.91 8.14 0.68
CA ASN A 128 24.70 7.29 0.73
C ASN A 128 23.86 7.36 -0.56
N GLU A 129 23.47 6.20 -1.11
CA GLU A 129 23.11 6.11 -2.54
C GLU A 129 21.63 5.78 -2.84
N THR A 130 20.95 4.85 -2.15
CA THR A 130 19.54 4.48 -2.49
C THR A 130 18.77 3.78 -1.36
N LEU A 131 17.42 3.70 -1.45
CA LEU A 131 16.56 2.92 -0.55
C LEU A 131 16.33 1.45 -0.98
N ASN A 132 16.84 1.00 -2.14
CA ASN A 132 16.51 -0.31 -2.71
C ASN A 132 16.70 -1.49 -1.74
N ALA A 133 17.81 -1.53 -1.01
CA ALA A 133 18.08 -2.61 -0.06
C ALA A 133 17.09 -2.63 1.11
N PHE A 134 16.66 -1.46 1.58
CA PHE A 134 15.66 -1.35 2.65
C PHE A 134 14.25 -1.72 2.14
N MET A 135 13.90 -1.29 0.92
CA MET A 135 12.64 -1.66 0.28
C MET A 135 12.56 -3.15 -0.02
N GLY A 136 13.68 -3.84 -0.23
CA GLY A 136 13.71 -5.30 -0.45
C GLY A 136 13.53 -6.15 0.81
N LEU A 137 13.52 -5.54 2.01
CA LEU A 137 13.19 -6.24 3.25
C LEU A 137 11.67 -6.51 3.34
N PRO A 138 11.22 -7.52 4.11
CA PRO A 138 9.79 -7.76 4.31
C PRO A 138 9.12 -6.59 5.04
N ARG A 139 7.80 -6.44 4.87
CA ARG A 139 6.98 -5.39 5.51
C ARG A 139 7.19 -5.26 7.01
N ALA A 140 7.42 -6.37 7.70
CA ALA A 140 7.74 -6.40 9.13
C ALA A 140 8.94 -5.50 9.50
N ALA A 141 9.98 -5.46 8.66
CA ALA A 141 11.15 -4.60 8.87
C ALA A 141 10.81 -3.11 8.73
N TRP A 142 9.90 -2.75 7.81
CA TRP A 142 9.46 -1.35 7.64
C TRP A 142 8.63 -0.88 8.83
N VAL A 143 7.74 -1.76 9.32
CA VAL A 143 6.92 -1.51 10.52
C VAL A 143 7.82 -1.35 11.75
N GLU A 144 8.82 -2.22 11.90
CA GLU A 144 9.82 -2.13 12.98
C GLU A 144 10.60 -0.82 12.90
N ALA A 145 11.17 -0.48 11.74
CA ALA A 145 11.92 0.75 11.54
C ALA A 145 11.07 1.99 11.85
N ARG A 146 9.82 2.02 11.36
CA ARG A 146 8.87 3.09 11.64
C ARG A 146 8.59 3.22 13.14
N ALA A 147 8.33 2.11 13.83
CA ALA A 147 8.05 2.12 15.27
C ALA A 147 9.25 2.62 16.08
N ILE A 148 10.47 2.24 15.69
CA ILE A 148 11.72 2.71 16.32
C ILE A 148 11.90 4.21 16.09
N ILE A 149 11.76 4.70 14.85
CA ILE A 149 11.90 6.13 14.53
C ILE A 149 10.85 6.96 15.27
N GLN A 150 9.59 6.51 15.29
CA GLN A 150 8.53 7.14 16.08
C GLN A 150 8.90 7.21 17.55
N LYS A 151 9.37 6.10 18.15
CA LYS A 151 9.82 6.07 19.55
C LYS A 151 10.95 7.06 19.79
N LEU A 152 11.97 7.06 18.94
CA LEU A 152 13.14 7.94 19.11
C LEU A 152 12.82 9.42 18.97
N LEU A 153 11.81 9.79 18.18
CA LEU A 153 11.40 11.18 17.96
C LEU A 153 10.39 11.72 18.97
N ARG A 154 9.80 10.87 19.82
CA ARG A 154 8.82 11.28 20.83
C ARG A 154 9.42 12.21 21.88
N ASP A 155 8.59 13.14 22.39
CA ASP A 155 9.00 14.13 23.39
C ASP A 155 9.26 13.54 24.78
N ASP A 156 8.71 12.38 25.09
CA ASP A 156 8.87 11.65 26.34
C ASP A 156 9.99 10.58 26.32
N VAL A 157 10.72 10.45 25.20
CA VAL A 157 11.82 9.49 25.06
C VAL A 157 13.18 10.20 25.07
N PRO A 158 14.04 9.98 26.09
CA PRO A 158 15.28 10.76 26.25
C PRO A 158 16.40 10.36 25.29
N THR A 159 16.38 9.12 24.75
CA THR A 159 17.51 8.51 24.03
C THR A 159 18.15 9.40 22.97
N LEU A 160 17.33 10.04 22.12
CA LEU A 160 17.81 11.00 21.11
C LEU A 160 17.63 12.45 21.56
N LYS A 161 16.53 12.77 22.29
CA LYS A 161 16.20 14.12 22.75
C LYS A 161 17.30 14.72 23.63
N GLU A 162 17.82 13.94 24.57
CA GLU A 162 18.78 14.37 25.60
C GLU A 162 20.24 14.03 25.23
N ASN A 163 20.48 13.52 24.03
CA ASN A 163 21.83 13.24 23.51
C ASN A 163 22.20 14.25 22.42
N PRO A 164 22.79 15.42 22.77
CA PRO A 164 23.06 16.48 21.82
C PRO A 164 24.08 16.08 20.73
N GLU A 165 25.06 15.25 21.07
CA GLU A 165 26.08 14.79 20.11
C GLU A 165 25.48 13.87 19.04
N LEU A 166 24.64 12.91 19.46
CA LEU A 166 23.94 12.03 18.52
C LEU A 166 22.92 12.82 17.69
N ARG A 167 22.18 13.74 18.33
CA ARG A 167 21.18 14.57 17.63
C ARG A 167 21.80 15.43 16.55
N ALA A 168 22.96 16.04 16.80
CA ALA A 168 23.68 16.83 15.82
C ALA A 168 24.16 16.00 14.61
N LYS A 169 24.39 14.70 14.79
CA LYS A 169 24.77 13.77 13.72
C LYS A 169 23.57 13.19 12.97
N ALA A 170 22.45 12.99 13.67
CA ALA A 170 21.28 12.29 13.14
C ALA A 170 20.21 13.21 12.53
N ILE A 171 20.13 14.48 12.95
CA ILE A 171 19.13 15.43 12.48
C ILE A 171 19.81 16.53 11.66
N VAL A 172 19.37 16.66 10.41
CA VAL A 172 19.85 17.67 9.46
C VAL A 172 18.69 18.57 9.06
N SER A 173 18.95 19.88 8.88
CA SER A 173 17.93 20.80 8.40
C SER A 173 17.62 20.53 6.93
N GLN A 174 16.34 20.43 6.58
CA GLN A 174 15.92 20.17 5.19
C GLN A 174 16.41 21.26 4.21
N LYS A 175 16.51 22.52 4.66
CA LYS A 175 17.02 23.63 3.85
C LYS A 175 18.49 23.47 3.44
N ASP A 176 19.25 22.69 4.21
CA ASP A 176 20.69 22.46 4.01
C ASP A 176 20.93 21.12 3.29
N ALA A 177 19.87 20.36 2.99
CA ALA A 177 19.93 19.05 2.34
C ALA A 177 19.61 19.17 0.84
N THR A 178 20.32 18.38 0.03
CA THR A 178 19.95 18.15 -1.38
C THR A 178 19.29 16.78 -1.49
N MET A 179 18.05 16.77 -1.95
CA MET A 179 17.30 15.54 -2.20
C MET A 179 17.68 14.92 -3.54
N HIS A 180 17.71 13.60 -3.58
CA HIS A 180 17.98 12.80 -4.79
C HIS A 180 16.77 11.93 -5.13
N LEU A 181 16.88 11.15 -6.21
CA LEU A 181 15.94 10.05 -6.42
C LEU A 181 16.01 9.08 -5.24
N PRO A 182 14.87 8.61 -4.72
CA PRO A 182 14.85 7.77 -3.54
C PRO A 182 15.35 6.34 -3.80
N ALA A 183 15.39 5.91 -5.06
CA ALA A 183 15.82 4.58 -5.44
C ALA A 183 16.38 4.54 -6.87
N THR A 184 17.21 3.54 -7.17
CA THR A 184 17.50 3.13 -8.54
C THR A 184 16.28 2.39 -9.07
N ILE A 185 15.64 2.96 -10.09
CA ILE A 185 14.42 2.42 -10.69
C ILE A 185 14.82 1.47 -11.82
N GLY A 186 14.57 0.17 -11.62
CA GLY A 186 14.81 -0.85 -12.65
C GLY A 186 13.81 -0.70 -13.80
N ASP A 187 12.53 -0.86 -13.48
CA ASP A 187 11.41 -0.69 -14.41
C ASP A 187 10.41 0.33 -13.89
N TYR A 188 9.75 1.01 -14.82
CA TYR A 188 8.64 1.92 -14.55
C TYR A 188 7.48 1.56 -15.47
N THR A 189 6.31 1.38 -14.87
CA THR A 189 5.05 1.08 -15.55
C THR A 189 4.05 2.18 -15.25
N ASP A 190 3.41 2.69 -16.28
CA ASP A 190 2.36 3.69 -16.19
C ASP A 190 0.99 3.03 -16.41
N PHE A 191 0.03 3.31 -15.53
CA PHE A 191 -1.31 2.74 -15.56
C PHE A 191 -2.34 3.79 -15.95
N TYR A 192 -3.38 3.35 -16.64
CA TYR A 192 -4.43 4.20 -17.18
C TYR A 192 -5.74 4.10 -16.39
N SER A 193 -5.64 4.12 -15.05
CA SER A 193 -6.71 3.64 -14.14
C SER A 193 -7.75 4.69 -13.73
N SER A 194 -7.64 5.94 -14.17
CA SER A 194 -8.66 6.97 -13.91
C SER A 194 -9.77 6.94 -14.96
N ILE A 195 -10.98 6.56 -14.56
CA ILE A 195 -12.13 6.45 -15.48
C ILE A 195 -12.50 7.79 -16.13
N TYR A 196 -12.39 8.89 -15.38
CA TYR A 196 -12.69 10.22 -15.88
C TYR A 196 -11.65 10.67 -16.89
N HIS A 197 -10.37 10.43 -16.59
CA HIS A 197 -9.28 10.71 -17.53
C HIS A 197 -9.47 9.89 -18.82
N ALA A 198 -9.69 8.58 -18.69
CA ALA A 198 -9.90 7.68 -19.82
C ALA A 198 -11.10 8.08 -20.69
N THR A 199 -12.20 8.47 -20.06
CA THR A 199 -13.41 8.93 -20.72
C THR A 199 -13.18 10.24 -21.46
N ASN A 200 -12.53 11.22 -20.83
CA ASN A 200 -12.27 12.53 -21.43
C ASN A 200 -11.37 12.41 -22.67
N VAL A 201 -10.27 11.67 -22.58
CA VAL A 201 -9.40 11.37 -23.72
C VAL A 201 -10.19 10.64 -24.81
N GLY A 202 -10.96 9.62 -24.43
CA GLY A 202 -11.83 8.89 -25.34
C GLY A 202 -12.79 9.77 -26.13
N ILE A 203 -13.46 10.72 -25.46
CA ILE A 203 -14.37 11.67 -26.10
C ILE A 203 -13.65 12.50 -27.16
N MET A 204 -12.43 12.98 -26.86
CA MET A 204 -11.66 13.80 -27.80
C MET A 204 -11.25 13.02 -29.06
N PHE A 205 -10.97 11.72 -28.94
CA PHE A 205 -10.50 10.90 -30.08
C PHE A 205 -11.61 10.14 -30.82
N ARG A 206 -12.66 9.71 -30.12
CA ARG A 206 -13.67 8.76 -30.62
C ARG A 206 -15.12 9.21 -30.42
N GLY A 207 -15.33 10.38 -29.81
CA GLY A 207 -16.66 10.88 -29.47
C GLY A 207 -17.26 10.24 -28.21
N LYS A 208 -18.40 10.78 -27.77
CA LYS A 208 -19.03 10.42 -26.49
C LYS A 208 -19.48 8.97 -26.38
N GLU A 209 -19.94 8.40 -27.49
CA GLU A 209 -20.50 7.04 -27.50
C GLU A 209 -19.43 5.94 -27.39
N ASN A 210 -18.20 6.23 -27.84
CA ASN A 210 -17.10 5.26 -27.91
C ASN A 210 -15.89 5.69 -27.05
N ALA A 211 -16.17 6.38 -25.94
CA ALA A 211 -15.14 6.98 -25.10
C ALA A 211 -14.20 5.94 -24.48
N LEU A 212 -14.72 4.90 -23.83
CA LEU A 212 -13.88 3.84 -23.25
C LEU A 212 -13.67 2.71 -24.27
N MET A 213 -12.42 2.22 -24.36
CA MET A 213 -12.12 1.01 -25.11
C MET A 213 -12.70 -0.21 -24.40
N PRO A 214 -13.09 -1.28 -25.12
CA PRO A 214 -13.77 -2.44 -24.52
C PRO A 214 -13.03 -3.11 -23.38
N ASN A 215 -11.70 -3.11 -23.40
CA ASN A 215 -10.84 -3.75 -22.40
C ASN A 215 -10.68 -2.95 -21.09
N TRP A 216 -10.96 -1.64 -21.10
CA TRP A 216 -10.61 -0.74 -20.00
C TRP A 216 -11.24 -1.11 -18.65
N LYS A 217 -12.48 -1.62 -18.69
CA LYS A 217 -13.22 -2.05 -17.47
C LYS A 217 -12.87 -3.47 -17.00
N TRP A 218 -12.06 -4.21 -17.74
CA TRP A 218 -11.77 -5.62 -17.45
C TRP A 218 -10.35 -5.85 -16.95
N LEU A 219 -9.43 -4.93 -17.24
CA LEU A 219 -8.06 -4.96 -16.75
C LEU A 219 -7.52 -3.54 -16.58
N PRO A 220 -6.61 -3.30 -15.62
CA PRO A 220 -5.94 -2.01 -15.47
C PRO A 220 -4.93 -1.85 -16.62
N VAL A 221 -5.36 -1.25 -17.73
CA VAL A 221 -4.51 -1.02 -18.90
C VAL A 221 -3.29 -0.22 -18.48
N GLY A 222 -2.10 -0.63 -18.92
CA GLY A 222 -0.85 0.07 -18.66
C GLY A 222 0.20 -0.23 -19.72
N TYR A 223 1.32 0.48 -19.66
CA TYR A 223 2.45 0.33 -20.58
C TYR A 223 3.78 0.55 -19.85
N HIS A 224 4.87 0.05 -20.43
CA HIS A 224 6.21 0.30 -19.91
C HIS A 224 6.63 1.74 -20.22
N GLY A 225 6.86 2.52 -19.17
CA GLY A 225 7.45 3.84 -19.27
C GLY A 225 8.98 3.79 -19.39
N ARG A 226 9.62 4.96 -19.32
CA ARG A 226 11.09 5.06 -19.44
C ARG A 226 11.75 5.38 -18.11
N ALA A 227 12.32 4.36 -17.45
CA ALA A 227 12.99 4.52 -16.16
C ALA A 227 14.15 5.54 -16.19
N SER A 228 14.95 5.57 -17.27
CA SER A 228 16.14 6.44 -17.36
C SER A 228 15.84 7.94 -17.39
N SER A 229 14.59 8.34 -17.63
CA SER A 229 14.16 9.74 -17.69
C SER A 229 13.34 10.15 -16.46
N ILE A 230 13.28 9.31 -15.43
CA ILE A 230 12.70 9.68 -14.15
C ILE A 230 13.70 10.56 -13.40
N ILE A 231 13.25 11.74 -12.98
CA ILE A 231 14.07 12.77 -12.36
C ILE A 231 13.43 13.26 -11.05
N PRO A 232 14.23 13.69 -10.06
CA PRO A 232 13.67 14.19 -8.82
C PRO A 232 13.07 15.58 -9.03
N SER A 233 12.10 15.93 -8.18
CA SER A 233 11.51 17.27 -8.10
C SER A 233 12.57 18.38 -8.09
N GLY A 234 12.30 19.47 -8.81
CA GLY A 234 13.21 20.59 -8.98
C GLY A 234 14.14 20.48 -10.20
N THR A 235 14.22 19.31 -10.85
CA THR A 235 15.00 19.15 -12.09
C THR A 235 14.29 19.84 -13.27
N PRO A 236 14.95 20.79 -13.98
CA PRO A 236 14.32 21.45 -15.14
C PRO A 236 14.07 20.48 -16.30
N VAL A 237 12.87 20.51 -16.87
CA VAL A 237 12.50 19.71 -18.05
C VAL A 237 12.58 20.56 -19.32
N ARG A 238 13.37 20.10 -20.29
CA ARG A 238 13.50 20.76 -21.58
C ARG A 238 12.35 20.36 -22.49
N ARG A 239 11.68 21.33 -23.11
CA ARG A 239 10.69 21.10 -24.17
C ARG A 239 11.28 20.17 -25.25
N PRO A 240 10.65 19.02 -25.54
CA PRO A 240 11.19 18.07 -26.49
C PRO A 240 11.05 18.59 -27.92
N ARG A 241 11.91 18.08 -28.79
CA ARG A 241 11.79 18.22 -30.24
C ARG A 241 11.51 16.85 -30.82
N GLY A 242 10.59 16.76 -31.78
CA GLY A 242 10.18 15.50 -32.36
C GLY A 242 9.47 15.69 -33.69
N GLN A 243 9.04 14.57 -34.27
CA GLN A 243 8.16 14.59 -35.43
C GLN A 243 6.72 14.86 -34.97
N VAL A 244 6.05 15.73 -35.70
CA VAL A 244 4.63 16.02 -35.52
C VAL A 244 3.95 15.99 -36.88
N LYS A 245 2.73 15.44 -36.95
CA LYS A 245 1.91 15.48 -38.17
C LYS A 245 0.62 16.25 -37.88
N PRO A 246 0.57 17.57 -38.18
CA PRO A 246 -0.65 18.35 -38.03
C PRO A 246 -1.80 17.76 -38.85
N GLU A 247 -3.03 18.02 -38.42
CA GLU A 247 -4.22 17.65 -39.16
C GLU A 247 -4.19 18.25 -40.58
N GLY A 248 -4.53 17.44 -41.59
CA GLY A 248 -4.49 17.85 -43.00
C GLY A 248 -3.10 17.91 -43.63
N ALA A 249 -2.00 17.77 -42.87
CA ALA A 249 -0.65 17.75 -43.43
C ALA A 249 -0.39 16.44 -44.20
N ALA A 250 0.25 16.54 -45.36
CA ALA A 250 0.67 15.39 -46.16
C ALA A 250 1.83 14.63 -45.50
N GLU A 251 2.82 15.36 -44.97
CA GLU A 251 4.05 14.82 -44.38
C GLU A 251 4.25 15.35 -42.95
N PRO A 252 4.90 14.58 -42.05
CA PRO A 252 5.28 15.07 -40.74
C PRO A 252 6.40 16.11 -40.84
N THR A 253 6.50 16.98 -39.84
CA THR A 253 7.57 17.98 -39.71
C THR A 253 8.35 17.77 -38.42
N TYR A 254 9.63 18.16 -38.39
CA TYR A 254 10.47 18.11 -37.20
C TYR A 254 10.58 19.48 -36.54
N GLY A 255 10.28 19.57 -35.25
CA GLY A 255 10.32 20.84 -34.53
C GLY A 255 10.13 20.68 -33.02
N PRO A 256 10.16 21.79 -32.25
CA PRO A 256 9.76 21.76 -30.85
C PRO A 256 8.27 21.38 -30.72
N SER A 257 7.93 20.57 -29.72
CA SER A 257 6.53 20.29 -29.39
C SER A 257 5.78 21.60 -29.12
N ARG A 258 4.56 21.70 -29.65
CA ARG A 258 3.61 22.80 -29.50
C ARG A 258 2.56 22.53 -28.44
N LEU A 259 2.38 21.26 -28.05
CA LEU A 259 1.40 20.80 -27.07
C LEU A 259 2.11 20.06 -25.93
N LEU A 260 2.90 20.81 -25.15
CA LEU A 260 3.55 20.30 -23.94
C LEU A 260 2.55 20.38 -22.78
N ASP A 261 2.47 19.30 -22.01
CA ASP A 261 1.45 19.09 -20.99
C ASP A 261 2.03 18.38 -19.76
N PHE A 262 1.29 18.43 -18.65
CA PHE A 262 1.57 17.68 -17.43
C PHE A 262 0.51 16.60 -17.21
N GLU A 263 0.87 15.52 -16.53
CA GLU A 263 -0.10 14.52 -16.03
C GLU A 263 0.06 14.41 -14.53
N LEU A 264 -1.00 14.73 -13.79
CA LEU A 264 -1.01 14.60 -12.34
C LEU A 264 -1.21 13.14 -11.97
N GLU A 265 -0.21 12.56 -11.31
CA GLU A 265 -0.21 11.14 -10.94
C GLU A 265 0.33 10.91 -9.53
N MET A 266 0.08 9.70 -9.04
CA MET A 266 0.79 9.12 -7.91
C MET A 266 1.38 7.79 -8.35
N ALA A 267 2.60 7.51 -7.90
CA ALA A 267 3.29 6.27 -8.18
C ALA A 267 3.68 5.58 -6.87
N PHE A 268 3.65 4.25 -6.84
CA PHE A 268 4.11 3.48 -5.69
C PHE A 268 5.41 2.75 -6.02
N PHE A 269 6.28 2.65 -5.01
CA PHE A 269 7.48 1.83 -5.08
C PHE A 269 7.16 0.40 -4.65
N VAL A 270 7.59 -0.56 -5.47
CA VAL A 270 7.55 -1.98 -5.13
C VAL A 270 8.59 -2.26 -4.05
N GLY A 271 8.19 -3.02 -3.04
CA GLY A 271 9.07 -3.55 -2.00
C GLY A 271 8.78 -5.01 -1.71
N GLY A 272 9.34 -5.48 -0.60
CA GLY A 272 9.14 -6.82 -0.08
C GLY A 272 10.05 -7.83 -0.77
N GLN A 273 9.74 -9.11 -0.56
CA GLN A 273 10.46 -10.19 -1.19
C GLN A 273 10.36 -10.09 -2.72
N ALA A 274 11.49 -10.22 -3.41
CA ALA A 274 11.48 -10.25 -4.88
C ALA A 274 10.70 -11.47 -5.37
N THR A 275 9.90 -11.30 -6.42
CA THR A 275 9.24 -12.40 -7.12
C THR A 275 10.17 -13.07 -8.11
N GLU A 276 9.99 -14.36 -8.31
CA GLU A 276 10.64 -15.09 -9.39
C GLU A 276 9.86 -14.91 -10.70
N LEU A 277 10.58 -14.90 -11.83
CA LEU A 277 9.94 -14.83 -13.14
C LEU A 277 8.95 -15.99 -13.33
N GLY A 278 7.71 -15.66 -13.65
CA GLY A 278 6.63 -16.63 -13.84
C GLY A 278 5.83 -16.93 -12.58
N GLN A 279 6.18 -16.36 -11.42
CA GLN A 279 5.40 -16.46 -10.19
C GLN A 279 4.52 -15.21 -10.01
N PRO A 280 3.18 -15.31 -10.17
CA PRO A 280 2.28 -14.19 -9.94
C PRO A 280 2.16 -13.88 -8.45
N ILE A 281 1.80 -12.63 -8.13
CA ILE A 281 1.42 -12.21 -6.78
C ILE A 281 -0.11 -12.32 -6.68
N PRO A 282 -0.65 -13.14 -5.75
CA PRO A 282 -2.08 -13.13 -5.44
C PRO A 282 -2.53 -11.74 -4.98
N ILE A 283 -3.78 -11.35 -5.29
CA ILE A 283 -4.26 -9.99 -4.99
C ILE A 283 -4.27 -9.69 -3.49
N GLU A 284 -4.51 -10.71 -2.68
CA GLU A 284 -4.46 -10.68 -1.22
C GLU A 284 -3.07 -10.35 -0.65
N ASP A 285 -2.02 -10.66 -1.40
CA ASP A 285 -0.63 -10.43 -0.99
C ASP A 285 -0.05 -9.14 -1.59
N ALA A 286 -0.75 -8.51 -2.55
CA ALA A 286 -0.24 -7.36 -3.30
C ALA A 286 0.19 -6.18 -2.40
N GLU A 287 -0.52 -5.94 -1.31
CA GLU A 287 -0.21 -4.85 -0.38
C GLU A 287 1.14 -5.04 0.34
N GLU A 288 1.57 -6.28 0.57
CA GLU A 288 2.89 -6.60 1.17
C GLU A 288 4.06 -6.20 0.27
N HIS A 289 3.79 -5.99 -1.03
CA HIS A 289 4.75 -5.55 -2.03
C HIS A 289 4.68 -4.05 -2.34
N ILE A 290 3.87 -3.26 -1.60
CA ILE A 290 3.78 -1.81 -1.77
C ILE A 290 4.50 -1.13 -0.61
N PHE A 291 5.71 -0.59 -0.88
CA PHE A 291 6.50 0.09 0.14
C PHE A 291 5.90 1.46 0.51
N GLY A 292 5.56 2.25 -0.50
CA GLY A 292 5.03 3.58 -0.32
C GLY A 292 4.83 4.34 -1.63
N VAL A 293 4.36 5.58 -1.52
CA VAL A 293 3.84 6.38 -2.62
C VAL A 293 4.57 7.71 -2.73
N VAL A 294 4.70 8.20 -3.96
CA VAL A 294 5.21 9.54 -4.32
C VAL A 294 4.20 10.25 -5.24
N LEU A 295 4.28 11.59 -5.26
CA LEU A 295 3.67 12.36 -6.33
C LEU A 295 4.49 12.20 -7.60
N MET A 296 3.80 12.25 -8.73
CA MET A 296 4.40 12.09 -10.04
C MET A 296 3.80 13.06 -11.06
N ASN A 297 4.66 13.56 -11.95
CA ASN A 297 4.28 14.29 -13.14
C ASN A 297 4.86 13.61 -14.38
N ASP A 298 4.00 12.96 -15.17
CA ASP A 298 4.40 12.36 -16.44
C ASP A 298 4.31 13.38 -17.58
N TRP A 299 5.40 14.11 -17.81
CA TRP A 299 5.42 15.18 -18.80
C TRP A 299 5.15 14.63 -20.19
N SER A 300 4.27 15.32 -20.91
CA SER A 300 3.71 14.78 -22.13
C SER A 300 3.79 15.79 -23.28
N ALA A 301 4.26 15.34 -24.44
CA ALA A 301 4.24 16.10 -25.69
C ALA A 301 3.16 15.53 -26.61
N ARG A 302 1.94 16.08 -26.51
CA ARG A 302 0.72 15.50 -27.10
C ARG A 302 0.74 15.41 -28.61
N ASP A 303 1.37 16.38 -29.27
CA ASP A 303 1.53 16.44 -30.72
C ASP A 303 2.51 15.41 -31.25
N ILE A 304 3.57 15.12 -30.51
CA ILE A 304 4.49 14.01 -30.80
C ILE A 304 3.78 12.68 -30.56
N GLN A 305 3.16 12.53 -29.38
CA GLN A 305 2.45 11.32 -28.97
C GLN A 305 1.36 10.92 -29.97
N ALA A 306 0.51 11.87 -30.40
CA ALA A 306 -0.60 11.60 -31.31
C ALA A 306 -0.14 11.04 -32.67
N TRP A 307 1.06 11.39 -33.12
CA TRP A 307 1.62 10.89 -34.37
C TRP A 307 2.28 9.50 -34.23
N GLU A 308 2.92 9.22 -33.10
CA GLU A 308 3.72 8.00 -32.93
C GLU A 308 2.96 6.81 -32.31
N TYR A 309 1.88 7.04 -31.54
CA TYR A 309 1.41 6.04 -30.57
C TYR A 309 0.70 4.83 -31.19
N VAL A 310 0.28 4.89 -32.45
CA VAL A 310 -0.39 3.78 -33.11
C VAL A 310 0.63 2.96 -33.91
N PRO A 311 0.75 1.63 -33.71
CA PRO A 311 -0.03 0.78 -32.80
C PRO A 311 0.66 0.47 -31.46
N LEU A 312 1.88 0.98 -31.23
CA LEU A 312 2.78 0.47 -30.17
C LEU A 312 2.66 1.17 -28.81
N GLY A 313 1.81 2.19 -28.71
CA GLY A 313 1.64 2.99 -27.50
C GLY A 313 2.55 4.21 -27.42
N PRO A 314 2.43 5.02 -26.35
CA PRO A 314 3.22 6.22 -26.14
C PRO A 314 4.72 5.91 -26.04
N PHE A 315 5.58 6.75 -26.64
CA PHE A 315 7.02 6.57 -26.61
C PHE A 315 7.77 7.89 -26.38
N LEU A 316 8.22 8.59 -27.44
CA LEU A 316 8.97 9.85 -27.32
C LEU A 316 8.11 11.01 -26.80
N GLY A 317 6.80 10.89 -26.94
CA GLY A 317 5.81 11.78 -26.34
C GLY A 317 5.83 11.77 -24.81
N LYS A 318 6.48 10.78 -24.17
CA LYS A 318 6.59 10.61 -22.71
C LYS A 318 8.03 10.54 -22.22
N SER A 319 8.90 9.81 -22.93
CA SER A 319 10.24 9.43 -22.47
C SER A 319 11.27 10.56 -22.34
N PHE A 320 10.86 11.83 -22.48
CA PHE A 320 11.74 12.99 -22.36
C PHE A 320 11.86 13.51 -20.93
N GLY A 321 10.95 13.14 -20.03
CA GLY A 321 11.04 13.46 -18.62
C GLY A 321 9.81 13.06 -17.83
N THR A 322 10.03 12.42 -16.69
CA THR A 322 8.98 12.09 -15.71
C THR A 322 9.49 12.54 -14.34
N THR A 323 8.77 13.40 -13.63
CA THR A 323 9.24 13.94 -12.34
C THR A 323 8.54 13.27 -11.17
N ILE A 324 9.28 12.88 -10.13
CA ILE A 324 8.70 12.37 -8.88
C ILE A 324 9.10 13.21 -7.66
N SER A 325 8.25 13.25 -6.63
CA SER A 325 8.61 13.82 -5.34
C SER A 325 9.67 12.96 -4.63
N PRO A 326 10.60 13.57 -3.86
CA PRO A 326 11.75 12.86 -3.31
C PRO A 326 11.46 12.05 -2.02
N TRP A 327 10.32 12.29 -1.38
CA TRP A 327 9.93 11.64 -0.14
C TRP A 327 8.87 10.57 -0.42
N ILE A 328 9.21 9.30 -0.16
CA ILE A 328 8.28 8.17 -0.24
C ILE A 328 7.48 8.12 1.07
N VAL A 329 6.18 8.39 0.98
CA VAL A 329 5.24 8.21 2.09
C VAL A 329 4.85 6.74 2.16
N THR A 330 5.11 6.06 3.28
CA THR A 330 4.86 4.61 3.37
C THR A 330 3.38 4.28 3.39
N ILE A 331 3.04 3.07 2.94
CA ILE A 331 1.65 2.58 3.02
C ILE A 331 1.14 2.60 4.47
N GLU A 332 2.02 2.32 5.45
CA GLU A 332 1.71 2.39 6.89
C GLU A 332 1.34 3.80 7.37
N ALA A 333 1.90 4.84 6.78
CA ALA A 333 1.52 6.23 7.08
C ALA A 333 0.19 6.62 6.44
N LEU A 334 -0.17 5.98 5.32
CA LEU A 334 -1.41 6.23 4.58
C LEU A 334 -2.61 5.42 5.09
N ARG A 335 -2.38 4.34 5.86
CA ARG A 335 -3.45 3.49 6.42
C ARG A 335 -4.63 4.26 7.04
N PRO A 336 -4.42 5.30 7.86
CA PRO A 336 -5.53 6.05 8.46
C PRO A 336 -6.43 6.78 7.44
N TYR A 337 -5.99 6.90 6.19
CA TYR A 337 -6.68 7.61 5.12
C TYR A 337 -7.28 6.67 4.05
N ILE A 338 -7.22 5.35 4.28
CA ILE A 338 -7.83 4.36 3.38
C ILE A 338 -9.35 4.52 3.41
N VAL A 339 -9.96 4.47 2.22
CA VAL A 339 -11.41 4.56 2.01
C VAL A 339 -11.89 3.37 1.17
N GLU A 340 -13.21 3.17 1.11
CA GLU A 340 -13.80 2.14 0.26
C GLU A 340 -13.46 2.37 -1.22
N ASN A 341 -13.16 1.27 -1.92
CA ASN A 341 -12.88 1.29 -3.35
C ASN A 341 -14.13 1.69 -4.15
N PRO A 342 -13.98 2.47 -5.25
CA PRO A 342 -15.09 2.75 -6.16
C PRO A 342 -15.70 1.45 -6.74
N LYS A 343 -17.03 1.41 -6.84
CA LYS A 343 -17.73 0.34 -7.57
C LYS A 343 -17.50 0.55 -9.07
N GLN A 344 -16.94 -0.45 -9.74
CA GLN A 344 -16.63 -0.41 -11.18
C GLN A 344 -17.77 -0.89 -12.07
#